data_AF-A0A0W1D3W8-F1
#
_entry.id   AF-A0A0W1D3W8-F1
#
_cell.length_a   1.000
_cell.length_b   1.000
_cell.length_c   1.000
_cell.angle_alpha   90.00
_cell.angle_beta   90.00
_cell.angle_gamma   90.00
#
_symmetry.space_group_name_H-M   'P 1'
#
loop_
_entity.id
_entity.type
_entity.pdbx_description
1 polymer ?
#
loop_
_entity_poly.entity_id
_entity_poly.type
_entity_poly.pdbx_seq_one_letter_code
_entity_poly.pdbx_strand_id
1 'polypeptide(L)'
;MAYLPRYALFKERGNTDAMIVTRRSQQVFSESCEAHGGTIVPADDLRTGMFRNRVIAHLTRPTGYRHQWRGEVAICDGSGGEPLVGFVSLLMDNSEISRSGDIGSQVMGRLFGGLSNTTAIYLFHPDRLPTVADAAAVVDEEERRIAAVEERFEAASERIAEFQRNLAIGDESNCGTVIEVRGPMAEIAVPTNRRAPNGESTFWSRIERLAPPGYAICTFGL
;
A
#
# COMPACT_ATOMS: atom_id res chain seq x y z
N MET A 1 -23.67 11.72 31.07
CA MET A 1 -23.08 11.12 29.85
C MET A 1 -23.90 11.60 28.67
N ALA A 2 -23.48 12.69 28.03
CA ALA A 2 -24.22 13.28 26.93
C ALA A 2 -24.03 12.40 25.69
N TYR A 3 -25.12 11.77 25.26
CA TYR A 3 -25.18 11.00 24.02
C TYR A 3 -24.88 11.93 22.83
N LEU A 4 -23.79 11.67 22.11
CA LEU A 4 -23.61 12.23 20.77
C LEU A 4 -24.76 11.69 19.88
N PRO A 5 -25.55 12.56 19.24
CA PRO A 5 -26.77 12.16 18.54
C PRO A 5 -26.46 11.21 17.37
N ARG A 6 -27.38 10.26 17.16
CA ARG A 6 -27.43 9.35 16.01
C ARG A 6 -27.17 10.12 14.70
N TYR A 7 -26.12 9.72 13.99
CA TYR A 7 -25.80 9.99 12.58
C TYR A 7 -26.44 11.24 11.97
N ALA A 8 -25.79 12.40 12.15
CA ALA A 8 -26.15 13.59 11.39
C ALA A 8 -25.47 13.54 10.01
N LEU A 9 -26.21 13.12 8.97
CA LEU A 9 -25.81 13.33 7.58
C LEU A 9 -25.87 14.84 7.30
N PHE A 10 -24.74 15.54 7.38
CA PHE A 10 -24.67 16.93 6.93
C PHE A 10 -24.29 16.93 5.45
N LYS A 11 -25.25 17.29 4.59
CA LYS A 11 -25.04 17.51 3.16
C LYS A 11 -25.12 19.00 2.88
N GLU A 12 -23.98 19.65 2.69
CA GLU A 12 -23.92 21.04 2.23
C GLU A 12 -23.79 21.06 0.71
N ARG A 13 -24.66 21.82 0.04
CA ARG A 13 -24.69 21.94 -1.43
C ARG A 13 -24.21 23.34 -1.82
N GLY A 14 -23.21 23.43 -2.69
CA GLY A 14 -22.92 24.66 -3.43
C GLY A 14 -21.82 25.57 -2.86
N ASN A 15 -20.63 25.04 -2.53
CA ASN A 15 -19.46 25.87 -2.24
C ASN A 15 -18.41 25.75 -3.36
N THR A 16 -17.78 26.87 -3.73
CA THR A 16 -16.78 26.95 -4.84
C THR A 16 -15.45 26.30 -4.48
N ASP A 17 -15.11 26.24 -3.20
CA ASP A 17 -14.01 25.41 -2.69
C ASP A 17 -14.59 24.19 -2.01
N ALA A 18 -14.42 23.06 -2.70
CA ALA A 18 -14.93 21.75 -2.34
C ALA A 18 -14.46 21.28 -0.94
N MET A 19 -13.32 21.79 -0.45
CA MET A 19 -12.69 21.35 0.79
C MET A 19 -12.98 22.25 2.00
N ILE A 20 -13.63 23.41 1.81
CA ILE A 20 -13.96 24.32 2.93
C ILE A 20 -14.85 23.61 3.96
N VAL A 21 -15.87 22.88 3.49
CA VAL A 21 -16.82 22.16 4.36
C VAL A 21 -16.10 21.08 5.16
N THR A 22 -15.20 20.32 4.51
CA THR A 22 -14.35 19.32 5.18
C THR A 22 -13.49 19.95 6.27
N ARG A 23 -12.75 21.01 5.95
CA ARG A 23 -11.85 21.68 6.90
C ARG A 23 -12.60 22.25 8.10
N ARG A 24 -13.71 22.96 7.87
CA ARG A 24 -14.55 23.52 8.94
C ARG A 24 -15.13 22.44 9.83
N SER A 25 -15.62 21.35 9.24
CA SER A 25 -16.22 20.25 10.00
C SER A 25 -15.19 19.48 10.81
N GLN A 26 -13.98 19.30 10.27
CA GLN A 26 -12.86 18.74 11.00
C GLN A 26 -12.45 19.64 12.18
N GLN A 27 -12.41 20.96 11.98
CA GLN A 27 -12.15 21.91 13.07
C GLN A 27 -13.19 21.81 14.18
N VAL A 28 -14.49 21.81 13.84
CA VAL A 28 -15.58 21.64 14.82
C VAL A 28 -15.47 20.29 15.55
N PHE A 29 -15.09 19.23 14.84
CA PHE A 29 -14.84 17.93 15.44
C PHE A 29 -13.69 17.97 16.45
N SER A 30 -12.57 18.62 16.11
CA SER A 30 -11.43 18.79 17.01
C SER A 30 -11.78 19.59 18.26
N GLU A 31 -12.45 20.74 18.08
CA GLU A 31 -12.92 21.57 19.20
C GLU A 31 -13.87 20.80 20.12
N SER A 32 -14.78 19.99 19.54
CA SER A 32 -15.68 19.13 20.30
C SER A 32 -14.95 18.01 21.04
N CYS A 33 -13.94 17.39 20.42
CA CYS A 33 -13.11 16.36 21.04
C CYS A 33 -12.42 16.91 22.29
N GLU A 34 -11.76 18.06 22.16
CA GLU A 34 -11.06 18.72 23.27
C GLU A 34 -12.03 19.15 24.38
N ALA A 35 -13.19 19.72 24.02
CA ALA A 35 -14.22 20.12 24.98
C ALA A 35 -14.77 18.95 25.82
N HIS A 36 -14.66 17.71 25.33
CA HIS A 36 -15.05 16.50 26.04
C HIS A 36 -13.87 15.77 26.70
N GLY A 37 -12.71 16.43 26.82
CA GLY A 37 -11.52 15.88 27.45
C GLY A 37 -10.79 14.84 26.61
N GLY A 38 -11.07 14.79 25.31
CA GLY A 38 -10.37 13.94 24.36
C GLY A 38 -9.19 14.63 23.70
N THR A 39 -8.42 13.87 22.92
CA THR A 39 -7.29 14.37 22.12
C THR A 39 -7.39 13.81 20.71
N ILE A 40 -7.15 14.66 19.71
CA ILE A 40 -7.11 14.23 18.32
C ILE A 40 -5.86 13.39 18.08
N VAL A 41 -6.06 12.18 17.59
CA VAL A 41 -4.98 11.30 17.16
C VAL A 41 -4.26 11.94 15.96
N PRO A 42 -2.90 11.99 15.96
CA PRO A 42 -2.15 12.56 14.85
C PRO A 42 -2.50 11.93 13.51
N ALA A 43 -2.40 12.72 12.44
CA ALA A 43 -2.76 12.27 11.08
C ALA A 43 -1.82 11.18 10.55
N ASP A 44 -0.57 11.17 11.02
CA ASP A 44 0.50 10.22 10.73
C ASP A 44 0.51 9.00 11.66
N ASP A 45 -0.35 8.95 12.69
CA ASP A 45 -0.55 7.78 13.52
C ASP A 45 -1.10 6.61 12.67
N LEU A 46 -0.57 5.41 12.89
CA LEU A 46 -0.94 4.20 12.17
C LEU A 46 -2.45 3.93 12.24
N ARG A 47 -3.10 4.22 13.38
CA ARG A 47 -4.55 4.04 13.55
C ARG A 47 -5.35 4.96 12.64
N THR A 48 -4.92 6.21 12.48
CA THR A 48 -5.55 7.15 11.55
C THR A 48 -5.42 6.65 10.11
N GLY A 49 -4.25 6.12 9.75
CA GLY A 49 -4.01 5.47 8.45
C GLY A 49 -4.89 4.23 8.24
N MET A 50 -4.98 3.34 9.23
CA MET A 50 -5.84 2.16 9.21
C MET A 50 -7.31 2.52 9.06
N PHE A 51 -7.78 3.51 9.81
CA PHE A 51 -9.16 4.00 9.74
C PHE A 51 -9.47 4.62 8.36
N ARG A 52 -8.55 5.44 7.85
CA ARG A 52 -8.62 6.01 6.50
C ARG A 52 -8.75 4.90 5.46
N ASN A 53 -7.87 3.90 5.50
CA ASN A 53 -7.88 2.78 4.57
C ASN A 53 -9.17 1.96 4.68
N ARG A 54 -9.64 1.67 5.89
CA ARG A 54 -10.88 0.92 6.11
C ARG A 54 -12.08 1.64 5.53
N VAL A 55 -12.22 2.94 5.78
CA VAL A 55 -13.40 3.69 5.37
C VAL A 55 -13.33 4.14 3.92
N ILE A 56 -12.24 4.79 3.51
CA ILE A 56 -12.11 5.31 2.14
C ILE A 56 -11.99 4.16 1.14
N ALA A 57 -11.20 3.12 1.40
CA ALA A 57 -11.10 2.01 0.45
C ALA A 57 -12.40 1.21 0.35
N HIS A 58 -13.17 1.06 1.43
CA HIS A 58 -14.46 0.36 1.37
C HIS A 58 -15.54 1.19 0.65
N LEU A 59 -15.60 2.50 0.89
CA LEU A 59 -16.62 3.38 0.31
C LEU A 59 -16.34 3.76 -1.15
N THR A 60 -15.07 3.73 -1.59
CA THR A 60 -14.69 4.05 -2.99
C THR A 60 -14.62 2.83 -3.91
N ARG A 61 -14.78 1.61 -3.40
CA ARG A 61 -14.59 0.37 -4.16
C ARG A 61 -15.72 -0.07 -5.11
N PRO A 62 -17.02 0.28 -5.00
CA PRO A 62 -18.03 -0.31 -5.89
C PRO A 62 -18.36 0.50 -7.15
N THR A 63 -18.03 1.79 -7.27
CA THR A 63 -18.73 2.67 -8.23
C THR A 63 -17.96 3.08 -9.48
N GLY A 64 -16.73 2.60 -9.70
CA GLY A 64 -15.93 2.99 -10.89
C GLY A 64 -15.45 4.46 -10.89
N TYR A 65 -15.94 5.29 -9.98
CA TYR A 65 -15.59 6.71 -9.84
C TYR A 65 -14.51 6.97 -8.78
N ARG A 66 -13.51 6.07 -8.65
CA ARG A 66 -12.46 6.18 -7.61
C ARG A 66 -11.71 7.52 -7.62
N HIS A 67 -11.57 8.14 -8.80
CA HIS A 67 -10.83 9.40 -8.97
C HIS A 67 -11.59 10.64 -8.45
N GLN A 68 -12.91 10.53 -8.21
CA GLN A 68 -13.75 11.67 -7.87
C GLN A 68 -13.96 11.86 -6.36
N TRP A 69 -13.50 10.88 -5.55
CA TRP A 69 -13.70 10.88 -4.11
C TRP A 69 -12.42 11.22 -3.38
N ARG A 70 -12.45 12.32 -2.63
CA ARG A 70 -11.42 12.72 -1.67
C ARG A 70 -12.00 12.63 -0.27
N GLY A 71 -11.17 12.47 0.75
CA GLY A 71 -11.68 12.47 2.11
C GLY A 71 -10.63 12.70 3.17
N GLU A 72 -11.09 13.22 4.30
CA GLU A 72 -10.30 13.37 5.51
C GLU A 72 -10.89 12.50 6.61
N VAL A 73 -10.02 12.00 7.46
CA VAL A 73 -10.42 11.24 8.65
C VAL A 73 -9.73 11.79 9.88
N ALA A 74 -10.38 11.67 11.03
CA ALA A 74 -9.79 11.97 12.32
C ALA A 74 -10.34 10.99 13.38
N ILE A 75 -9.56 10.74 14.42
CA ILE A 75 -9.96 9.94 15.58
C ILE A 75 -9.80 10.83 16.81
N CYS A 76 -10.81 10.82 17.67
CA CYS A 76 -10.73 11.43 19.00
C CYS A 76 -10.54 10.31 20.02
N ASP A 77 -9.44 10.37 20.77
CA ASP A 77 -9.16 9.45 21.88
C ASP A 77 -9.53 10.09 23.22
N GLY A 78 -9.94 9.26 24.18
CA GLY A 78 -10.14 9.65 25.57
C GLY A 78 -8.87 9.51 26.40
N SER A 79 -8.97 9.85 27.68
CA SER A 79 -7.89 9.66 28.64
C SER A 79 -7.53 8.17 28.74
N GLY A 80 -6.36 7.78 28.21
CA GLY A 80 -5.91 6.39 28.14
C GLY A 80 -5.72 5.83 26.72
N GLY A 81 -5.99 6.63 25.68
CA GLY A 81 -5.81 6.19 24.28
C GLY A 81 -6.93 5.29 23.76
N GLU A 82 -8.04 5.19 24.49
CA GLU A 82 -9.25 4.53 24.02
C GLU A 82 -9.98 5.44 23.03
N PRO A 83 -10.35 4.95 21.84
CA PRO A 83 -11.06 5.76 20.87
C PRO A 83 -12.46 6.11 21.40
N LEU A 84 -12.88 7.36 21.24
CA LEU A 84 -14.20 7.86 21.64
C LEU A 84 -15.14 8.07 20.45
N VAL A 85 -14.61 8.61 19.34
CA VAL A 85 -15.39 8.88 18.13
C VAL A 85 -14.45 9.09 16.94
N GLY A 86 -14.88 8.66 15.76
CA GLY A 86 -14.17 8.87 14.51
C GLY A 86 -14.93 9.81 13.61
N PHE A 87 -14.21 10.62 12.86
CA PHE A 87 -14.74 11.54 11.86
C PHE A 87 -14.28 11.10 10.49
N VAL A 88 -15.19 11.17 9.52
CA VAL A 88 -14.86 10.99 8.11
C VAL A 88 -15.62 12.04 7.30
N SER A 89 -14.90 12.77 6.46
CA SER A 89 -15.47 13.59 5.40
C SER A 89 -15.17 12.93 4.06
N LEU A 90 -16.17 12.82 3.21
CA LEU A 90 -16.05 12.38 1.82
C LEU A 90 -16.54 13.48 0.90
N LEU A 91 -15.67 13.95 0.04
CA LEU A 91 -15.96 14.92 -1.00
C LEU A 91 -16.07 14.19 -2.34
N MET A 92 -17.22 14.33 -2.99
CA MET A 92 -17.38 14.09 -4.41
C MET A 92 -17.06 15.39 -5.15
N ASP A 93 -15.90 15.43 -5.80
CA ASP A 93 -15.48 16.55 -6.65
C ASP A 93 -15.97 16.32 -8.09
N ASN A 94 -17.00 17.07 -8.45
CA ASN A 94 -17.62 16.99 -9.77
C ASN A 94 -16.94 17.94 -10.78
N SER A 95 -16.03 18.81 -10.33
CA SER A 95 -15.26 19.67 -11.22
C SER A 95 -14.28 18.88 -12.09
N GLU A 96 -13.85 17.70 -11.63
CA GLU A 96 -12.94 16.81 -12.37
C GLU A 96 -13.63 16.19 -13.60
N ILE A 97 -14.92 15.81 -13.52
CA ILE A 97 -15.72 15.32 -14.68
C ILE A 97 -15.70 16.33 -15.84
N SER A 98 -15.76 17.62 -15.51
CA SER A 98 -15.74 18.69 -16.50
C SER A 98 -14.37 18.95 -17.13
N ARG A 99 -13.28 18.49 -16.50
CA ARG A 99 -11.89 18.77 -16.90
C ARG A 99 -11.14 17.56 -17.47
N SER A 100 -11.41 16.35 -16.98
CA SER A 100 -10.66 15.12 -17.30
C SER A 100 -11.53 13.93 -17.69
N GLY A 101 -12.87 14.07 -17.70
CA GLY A 101 -13.77 13.04 -18.22
C GLY A 101 -13.63 12.83 -19.73
N ASP A 102 -14.05 11.68 -20.24
CA ASP A 102 -14.22 11.48 -21.69
C ASP A 102 -15.29 12.43 -22.25
N ILE A 103 -15.29 12.64 -23.57
CA ILE A 103 -16.18 13.61 -24.23
C ILE A 103 -17.66 13.37 -23.86
N GLY A 104 -18.08 12.10 -23.71
CA GLY A 104 -19.44 11.75 -23.27
C GLY A 104 -19.76 12.23 -21.85
N SER A 105 -18.84 12.01 -20.90
CA SER A 105 -19.00 12.47 -19.51
C SER A 105 -18.96 13.99 -19.37
N GLN A 106 -18.16 14.69 -20.18
CA GLN A 106 -18.13 16.15 -20.21
C GLN A 106 -19.44 16.75 -20.73
N VAL A 107 -20.03 16.14 -21.77
CA VAL A 107 -21.31 16.56 -22.35
C VAL A 107 -22.46 16.33 -21.37
N MET A 108 -22.50 15.18 -20.69
CA MET A 108 -23.50 14.91 -19.64
C MET A 108 -23.35 15.84 -18.43
N GLY A 109 -22.13 16.13 -18.00
CA GLY A 109 -21.85 17.10 -16.93
C GLY A 109 -22.29 18.54 -17.26
N ARG A 110 -22.31 18.90 -18.56
CA ARG A 110 -22.80 20.20 -19.05
C ARG A 110 -24.32 20.25 -19.24
N LEU A 111 -24.95 19.15 -19.71
CA LEU A 111 -26.39 19.09 -19.99
C LEU A 111 -27.28 19.07 -18.73
N PHE A 112 -26.82 18.44 -17.65
CA PHE A 112 -27.59 18.36 -16.39
C PHE A 112 -27.31 19.51 -15.40
N GLY A 113 -26.72 20.61 -15.87
CA GLY A 113 -26.59 21.84 -15.09
C GLY A 113 -25.74 21.66 -13.83
N GLY A 114 -24.41 21.63 -14.00
CA GLY A 114 -23.44 21.85 -12.92
C GLY A 114 -23.62 20.91 -11.72
N LEU A 115 -23.09 19.70 -11.82
CA LEU A 115 -22.98 18.80 -10.68
C LEU A 115 -22.22 19.53 -9.55
N SER A 116 -22.94 19.98 -8.52
CA SER A 116 -22.36 20.66 -7.37
C SER A 116 -21.46 19.70 -6.61
N ASN A 117 -20.28 20.15 -6.17
CA ASN A 117 -19.46 19.41 -5.23
C ASN A 117 -20.31 19.03 -4.01
N THR A 118 -20.20 17.76 -3.59
CA THR A 118 -20.99 17.22 -2.49
C THR A 118 -20.06 16.69 -1.43
N THR A 119 -20.15 17.22 -0.21
CA THR A 119 -19.44 16.70 0.95
C THR A 119 -20.41 15.91 1.83
N ALA A 120 -20.02 14.71 2.23
CA ALA A 120 -20.74 13.87 3.17
C ALA A 120 -19.87 13.64 4.41
N ILE A 121 -20.43 13.93 5.58
CA ILE A 121 -19.73 13.80 6.87
C ILE A 121 -20.35 12.65 7.65
N TYR A 122 -19.48 11.81 8.21
CA TYR A 122 -19.85 10.65 9.01
C TYR A 122 -19.12 10.68 10.35
N LEU A 123 -19.86 10.32 11.39
CA LEU A 123 -19.30 10.03 12.71
C LEU A 123 -19.37 8.53 12.96
N PHE A 124 -18.26 7.96 13.43
CA PHE A 124 -18.09 6.55 13.70
C PHE A 124 -18.03 6.29 15.19
N HIS A 125 -18.77 5.28 15.62
CA HIS A 125 -18.78 4.80 16.99
C HIS A 125 -17.44 4.10 17.31
N PRO A 126 -16.97 4.14 18.56
CA PRO A 126 -15.63 3.68 18.92
C PRO A 126 -15.35 2.20 18.65
N ASP A 127 -16.37 1.33 18.64
CA ASP A 127 -16.26 -0.08 18.24
C ASP A 127 -15.82 -0.28 16.77
N ARG A 128 -15.86 0.78 15.95
CA ARG A 128 -15.44 0.75 14.54
C ARG A 128 -14.06 1.34 14.31
N LEU A 129 -13.42 1.86 15.36
CA LEU A 129 -12.15 2.57 15.29
C LEU A 129 -11.00 1.64 15.66
N PRO A 130 -9.85 1.75 14.97
CA PRO A 130 -8.66 1.03 15.36
C PRO A 130 -8.21 1.45 16.76
N THR A 131 -7.87 0.47 17.57
CA THR A 131 -7.30 0.65 18.91
C THR A 131 -5.77 0.65 18.85
N VAL A 132 -5.13 1.00 19.97
CA VAL A 132 -3.66 0.87 20.11
C VAL A 132 -3.21 -0.58 19.95
N ALA A 133 -4.00 -1.54 20.44
CA ALA A 133 -3.73 -2.96 20.27
C ALA A 133 -3.80 -3.40 18.80
N ASP A 134 -4.75 -2.87 18.02
CA ASP A 134 -4.84 -3.16 16.58
C ASP A 134 -3.60 -2.64 15.83
N ALA A 135 -3.12 -1.45 16.19
CA ALA A 135 -1.91 -0.87 15.61
C ALA A 135 -0.67 -1.70 15.98
N ALA A 136 -0.52 -2.09 17.24
CA ALA A 136 0.57 -2.95 17.69
C ALA A 136 0.58 -4.30 16.95
N ALA A 137 -0.59 -4.93 16.78
CA ALA A 137 -0.70 -6.20 16.05
C ALA A 137 -0.27 -6.10 14.58
N VAL A 138 -0.51 -4.96 13.92
CA VAL A 138 -0.04 -4.71 12.55
C VAL A 138 1.48 -4.59 12.51
N VAL A 139 2.08 -3.87 13.46
CA VAL A 139 3.54 -3.74 13.55
C VAL A 139 4.18 -5.10 13.82
N ASP A 140 3.68 -5.85 14.81
CA ASP A 140 4.21 -7.18 15.17
C ASP A 140 4.12 -8.17 14.00
N GLU A 141 3.06 -8.11 13.21
CA GLU A 141 2.90 -8.97 12.03
C GLU A 141 3.89 -8.58 10.91
N GLU A 142 4.11 -7.28 10.69
CA GLU A 142 5.06 -6.81 9.70
C GLU A 142 6.51 -7.14 10.11
N GLU A 143 6.86 -6.95 11.38
CA GLU A 143 8.16 -7.35 11.92
C GLU A 143 8.39 -8.86 11.76
N ARG A 144 7.39 -9.69 12.05
CA ARG A 144 7.46 -11.14 11.82
C ARG A 144 7.64 -11.49 10.35
N ARG A 145 7.00 -10.75 9.44
CA ARG A 145 7.17 -10.94 8.00
C ARG A 145 8.57 -10.55 7.53
N ILE A 146 9.09 -9.43 8.00
CA ILE A 146 10.44 -8.95 7.69
C ILE A 146 11.45 -10.00 8.18
N ALA A 147 11.36 -10.41 9.44
CA ALA A 147 12.24 -11.43 10.01
C ALA A 147 12.19 -12.75 9.22
N ALA A 148 11.00 -13.20 8.80
CA ALA A 148 10.86 -14.40 7.99
C ALA A 148 11.45 -14.26 6.58
N VAL A 149 11.45 -13.05 6.00
CA VAL A 149 12.09 -12.76 4.71
C VAL A 149 13.61 -12.71 4.87
N GLU A 150 14.11 -12.06 5.92
CA GLU A 150 15.54 -11.99 6.26
C GLU A 150 16.12 -13.38 6.49
N GLU A 151 15.46 -14.22 7.31
CA GLU A 151 15.89 -15.61 7.54
C GLU A 151 15.97 -16.41 6.24
N ARG A 152 14.97 -16.25 5.34
CA ARG A 152 14.99 -16.91 4.03
C ARG A 152 16.12 -16.39 3.14
N PHE A 153 16.40 -15.10 3.20
CA PHE A 153 17.48 -14.48 2.42
C PHE A 153 18.86 -14.92 2.93
N GLU A 154 19.05 -14.98 4.24
CA GLU A 154 20.27 -15.49 4.88
C GLU A 154 20.49 -16.96 4.53
N ALA A 155 19.48 -17.83 4.71
CA ALA A 155 19.58 -19.24 4.35
C ALA A 155 19.85 -19.46 2.85
N ALA A 156 19.25 -18.64 1.97
CA ALA A 156 19.53 -18.67 0.54
C ALA A 156 20.98 -18.23 0.23
N SER A 157 21.46 -17.20 0.91
CA SER A 157 22.84 -16.68 0.75
C SER A 157 23.88 -17.70 1.20
N GLU A 158 23.66 -18.37 2.33
CA GLU A 158 24.52 -19.46 2.81
C GLU A 158 24.59 -20.62 1.82
N ARG A 159 23.43 -21.04 1.28
CA ARG A 159 23.36 -22.09 0.26
C ARG A 159 24.08 -21.71 -1.04
N ILE A 160 23.93 -20.46 -1.48
CA ILE A 160 24.65 -19.96 -2.66
C ILE A 160 26.16 -19.98 -2.38
N ALA A 161 26.59 -19.48 -1.23
CA ALA A 161 28.01 -19.45 -0.88
C ALA A 161 28.61 -20.85 -0.74
N GLU A 162 27.87 -21.80 -0.18
CA GLU A 162 28.28 -23.21 -0.11
C GLU A 162 28.42 -23.83 -1.49
N PHE A 163 27.42 -23.63 -2.36
CA PHE A 163 27.46 -24.08 -3.76
C PHE A 163 28.67 -23.51 -4.50
N GLN A 164 28.95 -22.21 -4.35
CA GLN A 164 30.09 -21.55 -5.00
C GLN A 164 31.44 -22.10 -4.50
N ARG A 165 31.57 -22.38 -3.20
CA ARG A 165 32.80 -22.97 -2.64
C ARG A 165 33.04 -24.40 -3.12
N ASN A 166 31.96 -25.15 -3.33
CA ASN A 166 32.02 -26.58 -3.63
C ASN A 166 31.73 -26.91 -5.11
N LEU A 167 31.62 -25.90 -5.97
CA LEU A 167 31.24 -26.05 -7.37
C LEU A 167 32.19 -27.02 -8.10
N ALA A 168 31.62 -28.06 -8.69
CA ALA A 168 32.34 -29.10 -9.40
C ALA A 168 31.81 -29.32 -10.83
N ILE A 169 32.61 -29.99 -11.65
CA ILE A 169 32.19 -30.43 -12.99
C ILE A 169 31.04 -31.42 -12.83
N GLY A 170 29.97 -31.21 -13.59
CA GLY A 170 28.74 -32.00 -13.55
C GLY A 170 27.63 -31.36 -12.71
N ASP A 171 27.92 -30.34 -11.90
CA ASP A 171 26.90 -29.65 -11.10
C ASP A 171 25.93 -28.87 -11.98
N GLU A 172 24.66 -28.87 -11.61
CA GLU A 172 23.64 -28.03 -12.24
C GLU A 172 23.57 -26.68 -11.52
N SER A 173 23.75 -25.60 -12.27
CA SER A 173 23.63 -24.22 -11.80
C SER A 173 22.34 -23.57 -12.32
N ASN A 174 22.05 -22.36 -11.83
CA ASN A 174 21.01 -21.48 -12.36
C ASN A 174 21.12 -21.20 -13.87
N CYS A 175 22.32 -21.37 -14.45
CA CYS A 175 22.63 -21.14 -15.85
C CYS A 175 22.71 -22.40 -16.72
N GLY A 176 22.82 -23.58 -16.12
CA GLY A 176 23.07 -24.84 -16.83
C GLY A 176 24.11 -25.71 -16.13
N THR A 177 24.56 -26.76 -16.81
CA THR A 177 25.52 -27.73 -16.25
C THR A 177 26.95 -27.22 -16.35
N VAL A 178 27.72 -27.33 -15.28
CA VAL A 178 29.16 -27.03 -15.26
C VAL A 178 29.91 -28.12 -16.03
N ILE A 179 30.66 -27.74 -17.06
CA ILE A 179 31.45 -28.68 -17.87
C ILE A 179 32.96 -28.54 -17.66
N GLU A 180 33.41 -27.37 -17.20
CA GLU A 180 34.82 -27.13 -16.85
C GLU A 180 34.95 -26.10 -15.72
N VAL A 181 35.98 -26.21 -14.89
CA VAL A 181 36.33 -25.22 -13.85
C VAL A 181 37.81 -24.84 -13.97
N ARG A 182 38.11 -23.54 -14.08
CA ARG A 182 39.46 -22.97 -14.18
C ARG A 182 39.60 -21.77 -13.24
N GLY A 183 40.14 -22.01 -12.04
CA GLY A 183 40.30 -20.97 -11.02
C GLY A 183 38.95 -20.34 -10.65
N PRO A 184 38.76 -19.01 -10.74
CA PRO A 184 37.50 -18.35 -10.40
C PRO A 184 36.42 -18.46 -11.50
N MET A 185 36.71 -19.17 -12.59
CA MET A 185 35.85 -19.28 -13.77
C MET A 185 35.32 -20.70 -13.93
N ALA A 186 34.07 -20.83 -14.35
CA ALA A 186 33.47 -22.09 -14.75
C ALA A 186 32.85 -21.97 -16.15
N GLU A 187 33.01 -22.99 -16.98
CA GLU A 187 32.34 -23.12 -18.26
C GLU A 187 31.01 -23.85 -18.06
N ILE A 188 29.95 -23.28 -18.63
CA ILE A 188 28.58 -23.72 -18.44
C ILE A 188 28.00 -24.14 -19.79
N ALA A 189 27.46 -25.35 -19.86
CA ALA A 189 26.62 -25.80 -20.96
C ALA A 189 25.21 -25.21 -20.81
N VAL A 190 24.79 -24.43 -21.81
CA VAL A 190 23.49 -23.77 -21.86
C VAL A 190 22.41 -24.83 -22.10
N PRO A 191 21.37 -24.93 -21.26
CA PRO A 191 20.31 -25.89 -21.47
C PRO A 191 19.54 -25.59 -22.76
N THR A 192 19.05 -26.63 -23.43
CA THR A 192 18.48 -26.56 -24.79
C THR A 192 17.22 -25.69 -24.91
N ASN A 193 16.56 -25.40 -23.79
CA ASN A 193 15.41 -24.52 -23.70
C ASN A 193 15.78 -23.03 -23.52
N ARG A 194 17.08 -22.69 -23.47
CA ARG A 194 17.60 -21.33 -23.36
C ARG A 194 18.59 -21.06 -24.49
N ARG A 195 18.82 -19.78 -24.81
CA ARG A 195 19.86 -19.34 -25.74
C ARG A 195 20.77 -18.37 -25.02
N ALA A 196 22.08 -18.60 -25.09
CA ALA A 196 23.03 -17.57 -24.69
C ALA A 196 22.91 -16.36 -25.65
N PRO A 197 23.28 -15.14 -25.20
CA PRO A 197 23.19 -13.93 -26.02
C PRO A 197 23.93 -14.01 -27.36
N ASN A 198 25.03 -14.78 -27.42
CA ASN A 198 25.83 -15.02 -28.62
C ASN A 198 25.35 -16.24 -29.45
N GLY A 199 24.30 -16.94 -29.01
CA GLY A 199 23.80 -18.15 -29.66
C GLY A 199 24.66 -19.40 -29.44
N GLU A 200 25.71 -19.33 -28.62
CA GLU A 200 26.56 -20.47 -28.31
C GLU A 200 25.88 -21.43 -27.32
N SER A 201 26.23 -22.71 -27.40
CA SER A 201 25.74 -23.75 -26.49
C SER A 201 26.51 -23.80 -25.17
N THR A 202 27.55 -22.98 -25.02
CA THR A 202 28.44 -22.92 -23.85
C THR A 202 28.86 -21.49 -23.58
N PHE A 203 29.16 -21.13 -22.34
CA PHE A 203 29.81 -19.86 -22.01
C PHE A 203 30.59 -19.92 -20.69
N TRP A 204 31.57 -19.04 -20.55
CA TRP A 204 32.35 -18.89 -19.32
C TRP A 204 31.69 -17.88 -18.37
N SER A 205 31.57 -18.24 -17.10
CA SER A 205 31.03 -17.40 -16.03
C SER A 205 31.96 -17.39 -14.82
N ARG A 206 31.90 -16.31 -14.03
CA ARG A 206 32.55 -16.29 -12.72
C ARG A 206 31.74 -17.15 -11.75
N ILE A 207 32.42 -17.93 -10.93
CA ILE A 207 31.78 -18.79 -9.91
C ILE A 207 30.88 -17.97 -8.97
N GLU A 208 31.30 -16.76 -8.59
CA GLU A 208 30.54 -15.83 -7.74
C GLU A 208 29.16 -15.42 -8.31
N ARG A 209 28.92 -15.63 -9.61
CA ARG A 209 27.65 -15.32 -10.30
C ARG A 209 26.77 -16.55 -10.48
N LEU A 210 27.27 -17.73 -10.14
CA LEU A 210 26.53 -18.99 -10.21
C LEU A 210 25.84 -19.25 -8.89
N ALA A 211 24.64 -19.83 -8.98
CA ALA A 211 23.82 -20.23 -7.86
C ALA A 211 23.18 -21.60 -8.15
N PRO A 212 22.67 -22.31 -7.14
CA PRO A 212 21.89 -23.51 -7.38
C PRO A 212 20.64 -23.23 -8.25
N PRO A 213 20.07 -24.24 -8.91
CA PRO A 213 18.88 -24.08 -9.74
C PRO A 213 17.72 -23.49 -8.93
N GLY A 214 17.11 -22.42 -9.46
CA GLY A 214 15.97 -21.75 -8.84
C GLY A 214 16.29 -20.69 -7.78
N TYR A 215 17.56 -20.49 -7.42
CA TYR A 215 17.96 -19.49 -6.41
C TYR A 215 18.28 -18.12 -7.01
N ALA A 216 18.61 -18.06 -8.29
CA ALA A 216 18.87 -16.82 -9.01
C ALA A 216 18.48 -16.95 -10.49
N ILE A 217 18.21 -15.81 -11.13
CA ILE A 217 18.09 -15.75 -12.60
C ILE A 217 19.50 -15.90 -13.19
N CYS A 218 19.64 -16.67 -14.27
CA CYS A 218 20.92 -16.74 -14.98
C CYS A 218 21.25 -15.38 -15.62
N THR A 219 22.38 -14.80 -15.23
CA THR A 219 22.95 -13.63 -15.93
C THR A 219 24.06 -14.09 -16.85
N PHE A 220 23.84 -13.98 -18.16
CA PHE A 220 24.87 -14.29 -19.16
C PHE A 220 25.85 -13.11 -19.26
N GLY A 221 27.14 -13.36 -18.98
CA GLY A 221 28.23 -12.38 -19.15
C GLY A 221 29.14 -12.26 -17.93
N LEU A 222 30.43 -11.98 -18.20
CA LEU A 222 31.49 -11.69 -17.23
C LEU A 222 31.09 -10.56 -16.27
#